data_AF-A0A4U8TGG0-F1
#
_entry.id   AF-A0A4U8TGG0-F1
#
_cell.length_a   1.000
_cell.length_b   1.000
_cell.length_c   1.000
_cell.angle_alpha   90.00
_cell.angle_beta   90.00
_cell.angle_gamma   90.00
#
_symmetry.space_group_name_H-M   'P 1'
#
loop_
_entity.id
_entity.type
_entity.pdbx_description
1 polymer ?
#
loop_
_entity_poly.entity_id
_entity_poly.type
_entity_poly.pdbx_seq_one_letter_code
_entity_poly.pdbx_strand_id
1 'polypeptide(L)'
;MGILGLIGIAIVINSCNIVINSCKDNHKYHPQTKQELLKLVRDNNVYLGDIDTSKITDMSGLFWVVSKDECKEIAGWKEKTSDEQIRARLEHNYQLCLEVSVEKNELEEIKRKYFSGIEKWNVSNVANMVGMFAGAQSFNQPLDSWNVSKVKDMSAMFAGAESFNQPLDSWNVSNVKDMSFMFANAKSFNQPLDSWNVSNVVNMRAMFASAQSFNQPLNKWNVGNVTNMAGMFARAQSFNQPLNKWNVGNVTNMTGMFAEAKSFNQPLNSWNVGNVKDMNSMFYDAFSFNQPLDSWNVGNVTDMAGMFARAQSFNQPLNKWSVSNVTNMNSMFKNAQSFNQNLDSWNVSNVKDMSYMFYSSSIEDNPPKWYKKD
;
A
#
# COMPACT_ATOMS: atom_id res chain seq x y z
N MET A 1 -13.47 -63.61 -15.91
CA MET A 1 -13.78 -62.28 -16.49
C MET A 1 -15.30 -62.18 -16.59
N GLY A 2 -16.06 -61.37 -15.86
CA GLY A 2 -15.81 -60.42 -14.78
C GLY A 2 -17.06 -60.37 -13.87
N ILE A 3 -16.83 -60.01 -12.61
CA ILE A 3 -17.75 -60.13 -11.47
C ILE A 3 -18.65 -58.87 -11.37
N LEU A 4 -19.86 -59.09 -10.85
CA LEU A 4 -20.84 -58.16 -10.25
C LEU A 4 -20.41 -56.71 -9.98
N GLY A 5 -21.34 -55.78 -10.25
CA GLY A 5 -21.31 -54.42 -9.73
C GLY A 5 -22.55 -53.60 -10.05
N LEU A 6 -23.68 -53.90 -9.39
CA LEU A 6 -24.76 -52.92 -9.18
C LEU A 6 -24.19 -51.83 -8.25
N ILE A 7 -24.08 -50.59 -8.72
CA ILE A 7 -23.96 -49.43 -7.84
C ILE A 7 -25.02 -48.42 -8.26
N GLY A 8 -25.90 -48.15 -7.29
CA GLY A 8 -27.02 -47.25 -7.41
C GLY A 8 -26.61 -45.80 -7.59
N ILE A 9 -27.56 -45.08 -8.14
CA ILE A 9 -27.66 -43.64 -8.19
C ILE A 9 -27.48 -43.07 -6.77
N ALA A 10 -26.48 -42.22 -6.59
CA ALA A 10 -26.47 -41.20 -5.54
C ALA A 10 -26.29 -39.85 -6.23
N ILE A 11 -27.38 -39.36 -6.82
CA ILE A 11 -27.57 -37.92 -7.00
C ILE A 11 -27.63 -37.38 -5.56
N VAL A 12 -26.61 -36.64 -5.14
CA VAL A 12 -26.75 -35.76 -3.97
C VAL A 12 -27.71 -34.67 -4.40
N ILE A 13 -29.00 -34.94 -4.22
CA ILE A 13 -30.05 -33.93 -4.28
C ILE A 13 -29.75 -33.04 -3.08
N ASN A 14 -29.15 -31.89 -3.35
CA ASN A 14 -29.18 -30.76 -2.44
C ASN A 14 -30.67 -30.48 -2.19
N SER A 15 -31.16 -30.80 -1.00
CA SER A 15 -32.57 -30.65 -0.63
C SER A 15 -32.88 -29.17 -0.39
N CYS A 16 -32.83 -28.36 -1.46
CA CYS A 16 -33.35 -27.00 -1.48
C CYS A 16 -34.84 -27.10 -1.86
N ASN A 17 -35.73 -26.85 -0.89
CA ASN A 17 -37.17 -26.77 -1.11
C ASN A 17 -37.51 -25.46 -1.84
N ILE A 18 -38.12 -25.55 -3.01
CA ILE A 18 -38.38 -24.43 -3.95
C ILE A 18 -39.47 -23.45 -3.46
N VAL A 19 -40.05 -23.64 -2.27
CA VAL A 19 -41.22 -22.84 -1.82
C VAL A 19 -40.88 -21.81 -0.72
N ILE A 20 -39.69 -21.85 -0.14
CA ILE A 20 -39.24 -20.85 0.84
C ILE A 20 -37.78 -20.53 0.52
N ASN A 21 -37.51 -19.29 0.11
CA ASN A 21 -36.20 -18.83 -0.33
C ASN A 21 -35.23 -18.69 0.86
N SER A 22 -34.89 -19.80 1.51
CA SER A 22 -33.80 -19.91 2.48
C SER A 22 -33.25 -21.33 2.46
N CYS A 23 -32.28 -21.60 1.59
CA CYS A 23 -31.34 -22.68 1.85
C CYS A 23 -30.65 -22.28 3.19
N LYS A 24 -31.00 -22.94 4.30
CA LYS A 24 -30.39 -22.64 5.61
C LYS A 24 -28.92 -23.01 5.51
N ASP A 25 -28.03 -22.02 5.38
CA ASP A 25 -26.61 -22.24 5.60
C ASP A 25 -26.44 -22.74 7.04
N ASN A 26 -26.12 -24.02 7.16
CA ASN A 26 -26.05 -24.71 8.44
C ASN A 26 -24.64 -24.53 9.01
N HIS A 27 -24.23 -23.27 9.22
CA HIS A 27 -22.94 -22.93 9.82
C HIS A 27 -22.80 -23.65 11.17
N LYS A 28 -21.61 -24.18 11.46
CA LYS A 28 -21.31 -24.88 12.72
C LYS A 28 -20.93 -23.90 13.82
N TYR A 29 -20.27 -22.81 13.47
CA TYR A 29 -19.73 -21.83 14.40
C TYR A 29 -20.41 -20.48 14.21
N HIS A 30 -20.77 -19.81 15.31
CA HIS A 30 -21.51 -18.54 15.28
C HIS A 30 -20.86 -17.52 16.24
N PRO A 31 -19.64 -17.04 15.95
CA PRO A 31 -18.97 -16.07 16.80
C PRO A 31 -19.79 -14.77 16.91
N GLN A 32 -19.91 -14.25 18.13
CA GLN A 32 -20.56 -12.96 18.43
C GLN A 32 -19.55 -11.81 18.47
N THR A 33 -18.28 -12.13 18.68
CA THR A 33 -17.20 -11.18 18.89
C THR A 33 -16.01 -11.47 17.98
N LYS A 34 -15.18 -10.45 17.73
CA LYS A 34 -13.90 -10.60 17.03
C LYS A 34 -13.01 -11.64 17.72
N GLN A 35 -12.98 -11.67 19.05
CA GLN A 35 -12.13 -12.59 19.81
C GLN A 35 -12.59 -14.05 19.68
N GLU A 36 -13.89 -14.30 19.61
CA GLU A 36 -14.42 -15.64 19.31
C GLU A 36 -14.04 -16.06 17.89
N LEU A 37 -14.18 -15.17 16.90
CA LEU A 37 -13.74 -15.46 15.53
C LEU A 37 -12.23 -15.69 15.46
N LEU A 38 -11.43 -14.88 16.16
CA LEU A 38 -9.98 -15.01 16.21
C LEU A 38 -9.54 -16.39 16.71
N LYS A 39 -10.22 -16.95 17.72
CA LYS A 39 -9.94 -18.32 18.19
C LYS A 39 -10.22 -19.37 17.11
N LEU A 40 -11.31 -19.23 16.37
CA LEU A 40 -11.70 -20.17 15.31
C LEU A 40 -10.74 -20.12 14.12
N VAL A 41 -10.33 -18.93 13.68
CA VAL A 41 -9.39 -18.81 12.55
C VAL A 41 -8.00 -19.35 12.88
N ARG A 42 -7.59 -19.30 14.15
CA ARG A 42 -6.30 -19.86 14.62
C ARG A 42 -6.28 -21.38 14.70
N ASP A 43 -7.44 -22.04 14.71
CA ASP A 43 -7.51 -23.51 14.66
C ASP A 43 -7.52 -24.00 13.21
N ASN A 44 -6.37 -24.52 12.75
CA ASN A 44 -6.22 -25.06 11.41
C ASN A 44 -7.15 -26.26 11.09
N ASN A 45 -7.83 -26.86 12.06
CA ASN A 45 -8.82 -27.92 11.85
C ASN A 45 -10.23 -27.40 11.56
N VAL A 46 -10.51 -26.11 11.82
CA VAL A 46 -11.80 -25.49 11.53
C VAL A 46 -11.87 -25.15 10.04
N TYR A 47 -12.85 -25.69 9.30
CA TYR A 47 -13.12 -25.23 7.94
C TYR A 47 -13.77 -23.83 7.98
N LEU A 48 -13.20 -22.84 7.29
CA LEU A 48 -13.65 -21.44 7.43
C LEU A 48 -15.09 -21.24 6.93
N GLY A 49 -15.54 -22.05 5.97
CA GLY A 49 -16.90 -21.98 5.44
C GLY A 49 -17.99 -22.43 6.43
N ASP A 50 -17.61 -23.04 7.55
CA ASP A 50 -18.54 -23.44 8.61
C ASP A 50 -18.80 -22.30 9.62
N ILE A 51 -18.19 -21.12 9.44
CA ILE A 51 -18.26 -20.00 10.37
C ILE A 51 -19.25 -18.94 9.86
N ASP A 52 -20.33 -18.70 10.59
CA ASP A 52 -21.23 -17.57 10.36
C ASP A 52 -20.60 -16.28 10.89
N THR A 53 -20.12 -15.43 9.98
CA THR A 53 -19.50 -14.14 10.30
C THR A 53 -20.48 -12.96 10.28
N SER A 54 -21.78 -13.20 10.10
CA SER A 54 -22.79 -12.15 9.90
C SER A 54 -22.91 -11.11 11.03
N LYS A 55 -22.50 -11.47 12.25
CA LYS A 55 -22.52 -10.59 13.42
C LYS A 55 -21.22 -9.81 13.65
N ILE A 56 -20.17 -10.14 12.91
CA ILE A 56 -18.84 -9.55 13.09
C ILE A 56 -18.76 -8.21 12.36
N THR A 57 -18.31 -7.18 13.08
CA THR A 57 -18.15 -5.82 12.55
C THR A 57 -16.69 -5.39 12.45
N ASP A 58 -15.78 -6.09 13.13
CA ASP A 58 -14.34 -5.85 13.12
C ASP A 58 -13.61 -7.15 12.79
N MET A 59 -12.89 -7.13 11.66
CA MET A 59 -12.07 -8.23 11.16
C MET A 59 -10.57 -7.87 11.15
N SER A 60 -10.19 -6.81 11.85
CA SER A 60 -8.80 -6.37 11.89
C SER A 60 -7.87 -7.45 12.45
N GLY A 61 -6.76 -7.71 11.75
CA GLY A 61 -5.71 -8.62 12.18
C GLY A 61 -6.09 -10.10 12.31
N LEU A 62 -7.24 -10.56 11.79
CA LEU A 62 -7.71 -11.94 12.00
C LEU A 62 -6.70 -13.02 11.59
N PHE A 63 -5.98 -12.82 10.49
CA PHE A 63 -4.94 -13.73 10.00
C PHE A 63 -3.53 -13.16 10.18
N TRP A 64 -3.41 -12.03 10.88
CA TRP A 64 -2.12 -11.46 11.24
C TRP A 64 -1.58 -12.18 12.49
N VAL A 65 -0.46 -12.88 12.32
CA VAL A 65 0.22 -13.62 13.40
C VAL A 65 1.61 -13.04 13.57
N VAL A 66 1.88 -12.52 14.76
CA VAL A 66 3.10 -11.76 15.10
C VAL A 66 3.54 -12.11 16.51
N SER A 67 4.85 -12.03 16.79
CA SER A 67 5.34 -12.23 18.15
C SER A 67 5.16 -10.97 19.01
N LYS A 68 5.04 -11.15 20.32
CA LYS A 68 5.03 -10.04 21.28
C LYS A 68 6.25 -9.12 21.18
N ASP A 69 7.41 -9.66 20.79
CA ASP A 69 8.64 -8.88 20.62
C ASP A 69 8.58 -7.96 19.40
N GLU A 70 8.03 -8.42 18.29
CA GLU A 70 7.85 -7.61 17.07
C GLU A 70 6.91 -6.40 17.31
N CYS A 71 5.92 -6.54 18.19
CA CYS A 71 5.06 -5.40 18.55
C CYS A 71 5.83 -4.25 19.24
N LYS A 72 6.96 -4.52 19.90
CA LYS A 72 7.76 -3.47 20.58
C LYS A 72 8.40 -2.51 19.59
N GLU A 73 8.64 -2.94 18.35
CA GLU A 73 9.16 -2.06 17.31
C GLU A 73 8.17 -0.95 16.97
N ILE A 74 6.87 -1.28 16.90
CA ILE A 74 5.79 -0.31 16.65
C ILE A 74 5.76 0.77 17.74
N ALA A 75 5.95 0.38 19.00
CA ALA A 75 6.06 1.32 20.12
C ALA A 75 7.25 2.29 19.97
N GLY A 76 8.41 1.80 19.50
CA GLY A 76 9.58 2.63 19.26
C GLY A 76 9.39 3.70 18.19
N TRP A 77 8.53 3.48 17.20
CA TRP A 77 8.19 4.50 16.19
C TRP A 77 7.30 5.61 16.76
N LYS A 78 6.42 5.28 17.71
CA LYS A 78 5.52 6.23 18.37
C LYS A 78 6.30 7.33 19.09
N GLU A 79 7.43 6.99 19.69
CA GLU A 79 8.28 7.93 20.43
C GLU A 79 9.07 8.90 19.54
N LYS A 80 9.15 8.61 18.23
CA LYS A 80 9.97 9.38 17.27
C LYS A 80 9.20 10.44 16.48
N THR A 81 7.88 10.53 16.65
CA THR A 81 7.04 11.48 15.90
C THR A 81 6.33 12.46 16.84
N SER A 82 6.31 13.72 16.45
CA SER A 82 5.54 14.78 17.12
C SER A 82 4.15 14.99 16.49
N ASP A 83 3.85 14.33 15.38
CA ASP A 83 2.56 14.43 14.72
C ASP A 83 1.51 13.59 15.46
N GLU A 84 0.50 14.27 16.01
CA GLU A 84 -0.52 13.66 16.85
C GLU A 84 -1.39 12.63 16.09
N GLN A 85 -1.68 12.87 14.81
CA GLN A 85 -2.45 11.94 13.99
C GLN A 85 -1.64 10.68 13.69
N ILE A 86 -0.35 10.82 13.38
CA ILE A 86 0.57 9.68 13.23
C ILE A 86 0.66 8.91 14.54
N ARG A 87 0.78 9.61 15.67
CA ARG A 87 0.88 8.99 16.99
C ARG A 87 -0.37 8.21 17.36
N ALA A 88 -1.56 8.74 17.09
CA ALA A 88 -2.84 8.07 17.32
C ALA A 88 -2.97 6.80 16.45
N ARG A 89 -2.54 6.85 15.18
CA ARG A 89 -2.51 5.68 14.30
C ARG A 89 -1.52 4.62 14.79
N LEU A 90 -0.31 5.02 15.19
CA LEU A 90 0.69 4.09 15.73
C LEU A 90 0.21 3.43 17.02
N GLU A 91 -0.49 4.17 17.87
CA GLU A 91 -1.12 3.60 19.07
C GLU A 91 -2.18 2.56 18.69
N HIS A 92 -3.07 2.87 17.75
CA HIS A 92 -4.06 1.91 17.27
C HIS A 92 -3.42 0.63 16.72
N ASN A 93 -2.39 0.77 15.88
CA ASN A 93 -1.65 -0.37 15.32
C ASN A 93 -0.93 -1.19 16.40
N TYR A 94 -0.37 -0.53 17.42
CA TYR A 94 0.27 -1.20 18.53
C TYR A 94 -0.74 -2.02 19.36
N GLN A 95 -1.91 -1.45 19.67
CA GLN A 95 -2.97 -2.17 20.38
C GLN A 95 -3.48 -3.37 19.58
N LEU A 96 -3.69 -3.21 18.27
CA LEU A 96 -4.04 -4.34 17.39
C LEU A 96 -2.94 -5.41 17.39
N CYS A 97 -1.66 -5.01 17.32
CA CYS A 97 -0.53 -5.94 17.38
C CYS A 97 -0.55 -6.74 18.67
N LEU A 98 -0.73 -6.09 19.82
CA LEU A 98 -0.82 -6.76 21.11
C LEU A 98 -1.99 -7.74 21.16
N GLU A 99 -3.17 -7.36 20.65
CA GLU A 99 -4.36 -8.23 20.59
C GLU A 99 -4.09 -9.52 19.81
N VAL A 100 -3.38 -9.43 18.69
CA VAL A 100 -3.12 -10.57 17.81
C VAL A 100 -1.77 -11.25 18.07
N SER A 101 -0.94 -10.72 18.96
CA SER A 101 0.38 -11.28 19.26
C SER A 101 0.30 -12.63 19.99
N VAL A 102 1.31 -13.46 19.76
CA VAL A 102 1.47 -14.78 20.41
C VAL A 102 2.90 -14.96 20.90
N GLU A 103 3.16 -16.01 21.68
CA GLU A 103 4.54 -16.34 22.05
C GLU A 103 5.31 -16.83 20.81
N LYS A 104 6.60 -16.52 20.74
CA LYS A 104 7.41 -16.76 19.54
C LYS A 104 7.43 -18.25 19.13
N ASN A 105 7.36 -19.16 20.10
CA ASN A 105 7.31 -20.60 19.87
C ASN A 105 5.95 -21.11 19.35
N GLU A 106 4.89 -20.31 19.42
CA GLU A 106 3.53 -20.69 18.97
C GLU A 106 3.23 -20.22 17.54
N LEU A 107 4.07 -19.35 16.96
CA LEU A 107 3.84 -18.70 15.67
C LEU A 107 3.50 -19.69 14.55
N GLU A 108 4.30 -20.74 14.38
CA GLU A 108 4.17 -21.67 13.25
C GLU A 108 2.97 -22.61 13.36
N GLU A 109 2.49 -22.84 14.58
CA GLU A 109 1.28 -23.63 14.84
C GLU A 109 0.02 -22.81 14.55
N ILE A 110 0.01 -21.54 14.94
CA ILE A 110 -1.14 -20.64 14.83
C ILE A 110 -1.30 -20.06 13.42
N LYS A 111 -0.20 -19.92 12.67
CA LYS A 111 -0.26 -19.46 11.27
C LYS A 111 -1.22 -20.33 10.46
N ARG A 112 -2.22 -19.68 9.86
CA ARG A 112 -3.21 -20.32 9.02
C ARG A 112 -2.57 -20.84 7.73
N LYS A 113 -2.78 -22.12 7.43
CA LYS A 113 -2.27 -22.75 6.20
C LYS A 113 -3.35 -22.89 5.12
N TYR A 114 -4.59 -23.16 5.51
CA TYR A 114 -5.70 -23.41 4.60
C TYR A 114 -6.82 -22.39 4.80
N PHE A 115 -7.18 -21.70 3.72
CA PHE A 115 -8.16 -20.61 3.73
C PHE A 115 -9.47 -20.96 3.02
N SER A 116 -9.65 -22.21 2.58
CA SER A 116 -10.87 -22.62 1.88
C SER A 116 -12.13 -22.37 2.70
N GLY A 117 -13.20 -21.94 2.03
CA GLY A 117 -14.48 -21.61 2.65
C GLY A 117 -14.60 -20.14 3.07
N ILE A 118 -13.51 -19.37 3.07
CA ILE A 118 -13.53 -17.94 3.40
C ILE A 118 -14.37 -17.12 2.42
N GLU A 119 -14.48 -17.56 1.17
CA GLU A 119 -15.30 -16.95 0.12
C GLU A 119 -16.80 -16.93 0.46
N LYS A 120 -17.23 -17.76 1.43
CA LYS A 120 -18.62 -17.86 1.91
C LYS A 120 -18.94 -16.88 3.04
N TRP A 121 -17.94 -16.20 3.61
CA TRP A 121 -18.16 -15.31 4.74
C TRP A 121 -19.07 -14.12 4.40
N ASN A 122 -19.99 -13.83 5.31
CA ASN A 122 -20.81 -12.62 5.23
C ASN A 122 -20.09 -11.44 5.89
N VAL A 123 -19.42 -10.62 5.07
CA VAL A 123 -18.71 -9.42 5.54
C VAL A 123 -19.51 -8.12 5.42
N SER A 124 -20.82 -8.20 5.12
CA SER A 124 -21.67 -7.02 4.84
C SER A 124 -21.89 -6.08 6.04
N ASN A 125 -21.52 -6.52 7.25
CA ASN A 125 -21.56 -5.72 8.48
C ASN A 125 -20.19 -5.23 8.94
N VAL A 126 -19.12 -5.61 8.26
CA VAL A 126 -17.75 -5.28 8.64
C VAL A 126 -17.45 -3.82 8.32
N ALA A 127 -16.94 -3.10 9.31
CA ALA A 127 -16.52 -1.71 9.22
C ALA A 127 -14.99 -1.56 9.25
N ASN A 128 -14.26 -2.53 9.83
CA ASN A 128 -12.80 -2.49 10.00
C ASN A 128 -12.16 -3.78 9.46
N MET A 129 -11.21 -3.63 8.52
CA MET A 129 -10.43 -4.72 7.92
C MET A 129 -8.90 -4.49 8.05
N VAL A 130 -8.47 -3.63 8.97
CA VAL A 130 -7.05 -3.30 9.18
C VAL A 130 -6.22 -4.57 9.33
N GLY A 131 -5.22 -4.77 8.46
CA GLY A 131 -4.29 -5.89 8.58
C GLY A 131 -4.91 -7.28 8.55
N MET A 132 -6.14 -7.46 8.03
CA MET A 132 -6.86 -8.73 8.12
C MET A 132 -6.05 -9.93 7.63
N PHE A 133 -5.30 -9.78 6.53
CA PHE A 133 -4.42 -10.78 5.93
C PHE A 133 -2.93 -10.38 5.99
N ALA A 134 -2.56 -9.50 6.92
CA ALA A 134 -1.18 -9.04 7.02
C ALA A 134 -0.23 -10.21 7.32
N GLY A 135 0.81 -10.38 6.50
CA GLY A 135 1.79 -11.45 6.60
C GLY A 135 1.30 -12.83 6.15
N ALA A 136 0.07 -12.96 5.64
CA ALA A 136 -0.46 -14.23 5.13
C ALA A 136 0.13 -14.56 3.76
N GLN A 137 1.42 -14.92 3.72
CA GLN A 137 2.23 -15.02 2.49
C GLN A 137 1.64 -15.92 1.40
N SER A 138 0.97 -17.00 1.78
CA SER A 138 0.33 -17.97 0.85
C SER A 138 -1.14 -17.68 0.55
N PHE A 139 -1.72 -16.63 1.12
CA PHE A 139 -3.14 -16.30 0.93
C PHE A 139 -3.42 -15.89 -0.52
N ASN A 140 -4.39 -16.56 -1.15
CA ASN A 140 -4.79 -16.30 -2.53
C ASN A 140 -6.23 -16.82 -2.84
N GLN A 141 -7.15 -16.70 -1.88
CA GLN A 141 -8.54 -17.16 -2.06
C GLN A 141 -9.42 -16.08 -2.69
N PRO A 142 -10.42 -16.45 -3.51
CA PRO A 142 -11.32 -15.48 -4.14
C PRO A 142 -12.15 -14.74 -3.08
N LEU A 143 -12.26 -13.43 -3.25
CA LEU A 143 -13.01 -12.53 -2.35
C LEU A 143 -13.96 -11.59 -3.11
N ASP A 144 -14.14 -11.80 -4.41
CA ASP A 144 -14.95 -10.95 -5.30
C ASP A 144 -16.44 -10.93 -4.93
N SER A 145 -16.91 -11.97 -4.22
CA SER A 145 -18.28 -12.08 -3.68
C SER A 145 -18.54 -11.21 -2.44
N TRP A 146 -17.49 -10.68 -1.82
CA TRP A 146 -17.60 -9.96 -0.55
C TRP A 146 -18.23 -8.58 -0.69
N ASN A 147 -19.26 -8.33 0.11
CA ASN A 147 -19.84 -7.00 0.24
C ASN A 147 -19.06 -6.15 1.25
N VAL A 148 -18.07 -5.40 0.76
CA VAL A 148 -17.22 -4.51 1.58
C VAL A 148 -17.75 -3.07 1.73
N SER A 149 -19.00 -2.82 1.33
CA SER A 149 -19.54 -1.44 1.21
C SER A 149 -19.60 -0.65 2.52
N LYS A 150 -19.53 -1.29 3.69
CA LYS A 150 -19.51 -0.62 5.00
C LYS A 150 -18.10 -0.40 5.57
N VAL A 151 -17.07 -0.94 4.93
CA VAL A 151 -15.70 -0.87 5.41
C VAL A 151 -15.19 0.58 5.30
N LYS A 152 -14.57 1.07 6.38
CA LYS A 152 -14.00 2.42 6.47
C LYS A 152 -12.48 2.42 6.48
N ASP A 153 -11.87 1.33 6.91
CA ASP A 153 -10.41 1.18 7.02
C ASP A 153 -9.98 -0.17 6.44
N MET A 154 -9.13 -0.11 5.42
CA MET A 154 -8.50 -1.26 4.75
C MET A 154 -6.97 -1.20 4.85
N SER A 155 -6.44 -0.38 5.77
CA SER A 155 -5.00 -0.22 5.90
C SER A 155 -4.32 -1.55 6.21
N ALA A 156 -3.22 -1.81 5.50
CA ALA A 156 -2.44 -3.05 5.58
C ALA A 156 -3.21 -4.35 5.32
N MET A 157 -4.44 -4.33 4.77
CA MET A 157 -5.30 -5.52 4.67
C MET A 157 -4.60 -6.73 4.02
N PHE A 158 -3.81 -6.53 2.97
CA PHE A 158 -3.03 -7.56 2.28
C PHE A 158 -1.51 -7.33 2.39
N ALA A 159 -1.05 -6.55 3.38
CA ALA A 159 0.36 -6.27 3.53
C ALA A 159 1.16 -7.56 3.74
N GLY A 160 2.10 -7.88 2.86
CA GLY A 160 2.91 -9.11 2.92
C GLY A 160 2.17 -10.39 2.51
N ALA A 161 0.95 -10.29 1.96
CA ALA A 161 0.28 -11.42 1.30
C ALA A 161 0.90 -11.68 -0.07
N GLU A 162 2.13 -12.20 -0.09
CA GLU A 162 3.00 -12.21 -1.28
C GLU A 162 2.40 -12.93 -2.49
N SER A 163 1.59 -13.97 -2.26
CA SER A 163 0.95 -14.79 -3.30
C SER A 163 -0.41 -14.24 -3.76
N PHE A 164 -0.96 -13.22 -3.09
CA PHE A 164 -2.31 -12.75 -3.34
C PHE A 164 -2.43 -12.08 -4.72
N ASN A 165 -3.35 -12.58 -5.55
CA ASN A 165 -3.58 -12.06 -6.90
C ASN A 165 -5.02 -12.35 -7.38
N GLN A 166 -6.01 -12.14 -6.52
CA GLN A 166 -7.44 -12.37 -6.83
C GLN A 166 -8.16 -11.09 -7.22
N PRO A 167 -9.18 -11.17 -8.11
CA PRO A 167 -9.92 -10.00 -8.56
C PRO A 167 -10.66 -9.32 -7.39
N LEU A 168 -10.66 -7.98 -7.40
CA LEU A 168 -11.29 -7.13 -6.38
C LEU A 168 -12.06 -5.96 -7.01
N ASP A 169 -12.17 -5.90 -8.34
CA ASP A 169 -12.76 -4.79 -9.09
C ASP A 169 -14.27 -4.63 -8.83
N SER A 170 -14.94 -5.67 -8.35
CA SER A 170 -16.36 -5.66 -7.93
C SER A 170 -16.61 -4.93 -6.60
N TRP A 171 -15.56 -4.68 -5.81
CA TRP A 171 -15.71 -4.12 -4.48
C TRP A 171 -16.17 -2.67 -4.48
N ASN A 172 -17.20 -2.38 -3.70
CA ASN A 172 -17.59 -1.00 -3.39
C ASN A 172 -16.74 -0.44 -2.25
N VAL A 173 -15.65 0.24 -2.60
CA VAL A 173 -14.73 0.87 -1.64
C VAL A 173 -15.05 2.35 -1.33
N SER A 174 -16.22 2.84 -1.74
CA SER A 174 -16.56 4.27 -1.64
C SER A 174 -16.60 4.84 -0.22
N ASN A 175 -16.72 4.00 0.82
CA ASN A 175 -16.73 4.44 2.22
C ASN A 175 -15.35 4.37 2.90
N VAL A 176 -14.32 3.86 2.21
CA VAL A 176 -12.99 3.69 2.76
C VAL A 176 -12.26 5.03 2.84
N LYS A 177 -11.63 5.30 3.98
CA LYS A 177 -10.85 6.51 4.26
C LYS A 177 -9.34 6.27 4.28
N ASP A 178 -8.90 5.10 4.73
CA ASP A 178 -7.49 4.74 4.82
C ASP A 178 -7.22 3.44 4.03
N MET A 179 -6.31 3.52 3.05
CA MET A 179 -5.80 2.41 2.24
C MET A 179 -4.27 2.28 2.37
N SER A 180 -3.68 2.91 3.39
CA SER A 180 -2.24 2.88 3.58
C SER A 180 -1.74 1.44 3.75
N PHE A 181 -0.64 1.11 3.09
CA PHE A 181 -0.02 -0.22 3.09
C PHE A 181 -0.90 -1.37 2.57
N MET A 182 -2.09 -1.12 2.01
CA MET A 182 -3.08 -2.17 1.71
C MET A 182 -2.50 -3.35 0.93
N PHE A 183 -1.65 -3.10 -0.07
CA PHE A 183 -0.95 -4.12 -0.88
C PHE A 183 0.57 -4.06 -0.72
N ALA A 184 1.07 -3.48 0.37
CA ALA A 184 2.51 -3.41 0.60
C ALA A 184 3.12 -4.82 0.63
N ASN A 185 4.15 -5.10 -0.16
CA ASN A 185 4.79 -6.41 -0.32
C ASN A 185 3.86 -7.54 -0.80
N ALA A 186 2.68 -7.23 -1.37
CA ALA A 186 1.86 -8.19 -2.11
C ALA A 186 2.48 -8.43 -3.51
N LYS A 187 3.63 -9.12 -3.54
CA LYS A 187 4.54 -9.19 -4.70
C LYS A 187 3.86 -9.66 -6.00
N SER A 188 2.92 -10.59 -5.90
CA SER A 188 2.23 -11.19 -7.06
C SER A 188 1.00 -10.40 -7.51
N PHE A 189 0.54 -9.42 -6.74
CA PHE A 189 -0.71 -8.73 -7.00
C PHE A 189 -0.64 -7.87 -8.27
N ASN A 190 -1.52 -8.14 -9.23
CA ASN A 190 -1.59 -7.41 -10.49
C ASN A 190 -3.01 -7.41 -11.08
N GLN A 191 -4.03 -7.20 -10.24
CA GLN A 191 -5.45 -7.23 -10.64
C GLN A 191 -5.99 -5.81 -10.88
N PRO A 192 -6.96 -5.64 -11.80
CA PRO A 192 -7.53 -4.34 -12.12
C PRO A 192 -8.25 -3.74 -10.91
N LEU A 193 -8.11 -2.42 -10.74
CA LEU A 193 -8.74 -1.65 -9.66
C LEU A 193 -9.34 -0.32 -10.18
N ASP A 194 -9.41 -0.13 -11.50
CA ASP A 194 -9.78 1.16 -12.10
C ASP A 194 -11.26 1.51 -11.92
N SER A 195 -12.10 0.53 -11.56
CA SER A 195 -13.52 0.68 -11.19
C SER A 195 -13.73 1.27 -9.79
N TRP A 196 -12.70 1.25 -8.93
CA TRP A 196 -12.84 1.68 -7.55
C TRP A 196 -13.11 3.18 -7.43
N ASN A 197 -14.16 3.52 -6.66
CA ASN A 197 -14.38 4.89 -6.23
C ASN A 197 -13.57 5.20 -4.97
N VAL A 198 -12.39 5.81 -5.16
CA VAL A 198 -11.47 6.20 -4.06
C VAL A 198 -11.64 7.65 -3.61
N SER A 199 -12.74 8.33 -3.97
CA SER A 199 -12.89 9.78 -3.72
C SER A 199 -12.90 10.16 -2.24
N ASN A 200 -13.18 9.22 -1.33
CA ASN A 200 -13.21 9.45 0.11
C ASN A 200 -11.91 9.05 0.83
N VAL A 201 -10.93 8.50 0.10
CA VAL A 201 -9.64 8.10 0.67
C VAL A 201 -8.80 9.34 0.95
N VAL A 202 -8.23 9.39 2.16
CA VAL A 202 -7.37 10.48 2.63
C VAL A 202 -5.90 10.04 2.69
N ASN A 203 -5.65 8.76 2.97
CA ASN A 203 -4.31 8.23 3.17
C ASN A 203 -4.04 7.02 2.24
N MET A 204 -3.04 7.17 1.36
CA MET A 204 -2.57 6.12 0.44
C MET A 204 -1.08 5.79 0.64
N ARG A 205 -0.53 6.15 1.82
CA ARG A 205 0.88 5.87 2.16
C ARG A 205 1.22 4.42 1.87
N ALA A 206 2.25 4.18 1.06
CA ALA A 206 2.81 2.87 0.77
C ALA A 206 1.81 1.82 0.28
N MET A 207 0.68 2.22 -0.32
CA MET A 207 -0.39 1.31 -0.73
C MET A 207 0.10 0.15 -1.61
N PHE A 208 1.01 0.42 -2.55
CA PHE A 208 1.61 -0.58 -3.46
C PHE A 208 3.12 -0.74 -3.24
N ALA A 209 3.65 -0.34 -2.07
CA ALA A 209 5.08 -0.43 -1.82
C ALA A 209 5.57 -1.88 -1.92
N SER A 210 6.56 -2.16 -2.76
CA SER A 210 7.07 -3.52 -3.05
C SER A 210 6.03 -4.50 -3.64
N ALA A 211 4.91 -4.01 -4.19
CA ALA A 211 4.03 -4.82 -5.05
C ALA A 211 4.69 -5.00 -6.43
N GLN A 212 5.69 -5.87 -6.49
CA GLN A 212 6.64 -5.95 -7.60
C GLN A 212 6.00 -6.15 -8.98
N SER A 213 4.92 -6.94 -9.05
CA SER A 213 4.21 -7.26 -10.30
C SER A 213 3.13 -6.25 -10.69
N PHE A 214 2.77 -5.31 -9.81
CA PHE A 214 1.63 -4.43 -10.02
C PHE A 214 1.88 -3.45 -11.17
N ASN A 215 1.04 -3.49 -12.20
CA ASN A 215 1.12 -2.61 -13.36
C ASN A 215 -0.26 -2.35 -13.99
N GLN A 216 -1.27 -2.08 -13.16
CA GLN A 216 -2.66 -1.87 -13.60
C GLN A 216 -3.04 -0.39 -13.67
N PRO A 217 -3.93 0.02 -14.59
CA PRO A 217 -4.26 1.41 -14.80
C PRO A 217 -5.00 1.99 -13.59
N LEU A 218 -4.57 3.16 -13.12
CA LEU A 218 -5.19 3.89 -12.00
C LEU A 218 -5.62 5.32 -12.37
N ASN A 219 -5.47 5.71 -13.63
CA ASN A 219 -5.67 7.10 -14.08
C ASN A 219 -7.13 7.59 -13.98
N LYS A 220 -8.09 6.70 -13.70
CA LYS A 220 -9.52 7.02 -13.46
C LYS A 220 -9.81 7.38 -11.99
N TRP A 221 -8.90 7.09 -11.08
CA TRP A 221 -9.11 7.36 -9.65
C TRP A 221 -9.21 8.85 -9.37
N ASN A 222 -10.22 9.23 -8.59
CA ASN A 222 -10.31 10.57 -8.01
C ASN A 222 -9.55 10.61 -6.69
N VAL A 223 -8.29 11.04 -6.73
CA VAL A 223 -7.42 11.16 -5.56
C VAL A 223 -7.45 12.55 -4.89
N GLY A 224 -8.45 13.38 -5.24
CA GLY A 224 -8.49 14.79 -4.82
C GLY A 224 -8.53 15.02 -3.30
N ASN A 225 -8.95 14.04 -2.51
CA ASN A 225 -8.98 14.12 -1.03
C ASN A 225 -7.73 13.54 -0.35
N VAL A 226 -6.81 12.95 -1.11
CA VAL A 226 -5.61 12.31 -0.55
C VAL A 226 -4.61 13.37 -0.13
N THR A 227 -4.11 13.27 1.10
CA THR A 227 -3.11 14.20 1.66
C THR A 227 -1.73 13.56 1.82
N ASN A 228 -1.66 12.22 1.85
CA ASN A 228 -0.42 11.46 2.05
C ASN A 228 -0.27 10.35 0.99
N MET A 229 0.77 10.46 0.17
CA MET A 229 1.16 9.47 -0.85
C MET A 229 2.59 8.96 -0.63
N ALA A 230 3.15 9.12 0.58
CA ALA A 230 4.51 8.70 0.90
C ALA A 230 4.70 7.22 0.53
N GLY A 231 5.71 6.92 -0.29
CA GLY A 231 6.07 5.57 -0.68
C GLY A 231 5.01 4.81 -1.49
N MET A 232 3.97 5.45 -2.02
CA MET A 232 2.81 4.77 -2.63
C MET A 232 3.19 3.67 -3.63
N PHE A 233 4.21 3.89 -4.45
CA PHE A 233 4.75 2.95 -5.44
C PHE A 233 6.23 2.59 -5.19
N ALA A 234 6.75 2.82 -3.97
CA ALA A 234 8.14 2.52 -3.66
C ALA A 234 8.44 1.04 -3.93
N ARG A 235 9.47 0.71 -4.73
CA ARG A 235 9.85 -0.66 -5.13
C ARG A 235 8.76 -1.42 -5.91
N ALA A 236 7.73 -0.75 -6.43
CA ALA A 236 6.79 -1.36 -7.39
C ALA A 236 7.47 -1.46 -8.77
N GLN A 237 8.37 -2.44 -8.91
CA GLN A 237 9.35 -2.48 -10.01
C GLN A 237 8.75 -2.49 -11.41
N SER A 238 7.57 -3.12 -11.59
CA SER A 238 6.89 -3.21 -12.89
C SER A 238 5.94 -2.04 -13.20
N PHE A 239 5.66 -1.17 -12.22
CA PHE A 239 4.63 -0.15 -12.37
C PHE A 239 5.07 0.93 -13.38
N ASN A 240 4.29 1.10 -14.46
CA ASN A 240 4.54 2.09 -15.50
C ASN A 240 3.23 2.58 -16.15
N GLN A 241 2.21 2.86 -15.33
CA GLN A 241 0.89 3.31 -15.81
C GLN A 241 0.72 4.82 -15.67
N PRO A 242 -0.02 5.48 -16.58
CA PRO A 242 -0.20 6.92 -16.54
C PRO A 242 -1.00 7.35 -15.31
N LEU A 243 -0.54 8.44 -14.68
CA LEU A 243 -1.18 9.07 -13.51
C LEU A 243 -1.48 10.57 -13.73
N ASN A 244 -1.35 11.03 -14.97
CA ASN A 244 -1.41 12.46 -15.33
C ASN A 244 -2.79 13.11 -15.11
N LYS A 245 -3.86 12.33 -14.92
CA LYS A 245 -5.21 12.85 -14.60
C LYS A 245 -5.47 13.04 -13.11
N TRP A 246 -4.56 12.59 -12.25
CA TRP A 246 -4.72 12.74 -10.82
C TRP A 246 -4.65 14.20 -10.38
N ASN A 247 -5.63 14.62 -9.58
CA ASN A 247 -5.57 15.88 -8.86
C ASN A 247 -4.85 15.66 -7.51
N VAL A 248 -3.54 15.95 -7.48
CA VAL A 248 -2.70 15.82 -6.28
C VAL A 248 -2.62 17.12 -5.46
N GLY A 249 -3.48 18.10 -5.72
CA GLY A 249 -3.40 19.43 -5.12
C GLY A 249 -3.52 19.46 -3.59
N ASN A 250 -4.09 18.44 -2.96
CA ASN A 250 -4.18 18.34 -1.50
C ASN A 250 -3.05 17.51 -0.85
N VAL A 251 -2.16 16.92 -1.66
CA VAL A 251 -1.06 16.10 -1.15
C VAL A 251 0.01 16.99 -0.54
N THR A 252 0.44 16.64 0.67
CA THR A 252 1.49 17.36 1.42
C THR A 252 2.78 16.56 1.56
N ASN A 253 2.70 15.24 1.44
CA ASN A 253 3.84 14.33 1.57
C ASN A 253 3.91 13.35 0.36
N MET A 254 5.02 13.41 -0.37
CA MET A 254 5.37 12.52 -1.48
C MET A 254 6.73 11.82 -1.26
N THR A 255 7.20 11.74 -0.01
CA THR A 255 8.45 11.09 0.36
C THR A 255 8.53 9.69 -0.27
N GLY A 256 9.55 9.44 -1.08
CA GLY A 256 9.81 8.14 -1.67
C GLY A 256 8.70 7.58 -2.58
N MET A 257 7.76 8.40 -3.08
CA MET A 257 6.55 7.92 -3.78
C MET A 257 6.88 6.92 -4.91
N PHE A 258 7.95 7.14 -5.67
CA PHE A 258 8.44 6.28 -6.76
C PHE A 258 9.87 5.76 -6.50
N ALA A 259 10.34 5.76 -5.25
CA ALA A 259 11.66 5.26 -4.91
C ALA A 259 11.81 3.80 -5.36
N GLU A 260 12.85 3.48 -6.13
CA GLU A 260 13.14 2.15 -6.70
C GLU A 260 12.03 1.60 -7.62
N ALA A 261 11.10 2.44 -8.11
CA ALA A 261 10.12 2.08 -9.15
C ALA A 261 10.80 2.05 -10.53
N LYS A 262 11.65 1.04 -10.75
CA LYS A 262 12.63 1.00 -11.86
C LYS A 262 12.05 1.22 -13.26
N SER A 263 10.83 0.75 -13.52
CA SER A 263 10.19 0.85 -14.84
C SER A 263 9.39 2.13 -15.05
N PHE A 264 9.13 2.92 -13.99
CA PHE A 264 8.21 4.05 -14.07
C PHE A 264 8.80 5.19 -14.91
N ASN A 265 8.11 5.56 -15.99
CA ASN A 265 8.52 6.64 -16.88
C ASN A 265 7.29 7.32 -17.53
N GLN A 266 6.31 7.71 -16.71
CA GLN A 266 5.05 8.31 -17.17
C GLN A 266 4.98 9.81 -16.86
N PRO A 267 4.30 10.62 -17.70
CA PRO A 267 4.28 12.07 -17.55
C PRO A 267 3.54 12.49 -16.26
N LEU A 268 4.15 13.40 -15.51
CA LEU A 268 3.63 13.98 -14.26
C LEU A 268 3.57 15.52 -14.28
N ASN A 269 3.93 16.15 -15.40
CA ASN A 269 4.03 17.60 -15.54
C ASN A 269 2.69 18.36 -15.31
N SER A 270 1.56 17.67 -15.42
CA SER A 270 0.22 18.23 -15.15
C SER A 270 -0.12 18.33 -13.66
N TRP A 271 0.67 17.71 -12.78
CA TRP A 271 0.39 17.71 -11.35
C TRP A 271 0.60 19.09 -10.71
N ASN A 272 -0.39 19.53 -9.94
CA ASN A 272 -0.24 20.66 -9.04
C ASN A 272 0.37 20.20 -7.71
N VAL A 273 1.68 20.34 -7.55
CA VAL A 273 2.42 19.97 -6.35
C VAL A 273 2.61 21.11 -5.35
N GLY A 274 1.88 22.23 -5.52
CA GLY A 274 2.08 23.46 -4.74
C GLY A 274 1.88 23.33 -3.24
N ASN A 275 1.19 22.29 -2.75
CA ASN A 275 1.00 22.03 -1.31
C ASN A 275 1.98 20.99 -0.73
N VAL A 276 2.83 20.39 -1.56
CA VAL A 276 3.80 19.38 -1.12
C VAL A 276 4.92 20.05 -0.32
N LYS A 277 5.24 19.47 0.83
CA LYS A 277 6.33 19.93 1.72
C LYS A 277 7.54 19.01 1.68
N ASP A 278 7.32 17.72 1.47
CA ASP A 278 8.35 16.69 1.51
C ASP A 278 8.37 15.88 0.20
N MET A 279 9.50 15.96 -0.52
CA MET A 279 9.82 15.19 -1.72
C MET A 279 11.09 14.37 -1.54
N ASN A 280 11.48 14.10 -0.29
CA ASN A 280 12.66 13.31 0.03
C ASN A 280 12.60 11.97 -0.71
N SER A 281 13.67 11.62 -1.42
CA SER A 281 13.82 10.36 -2.15
C SER A 281 12.71 10.05 -3.16
N MET A 282 11.89 11.01 -3.61
CA MET A 282 10.68 10.75 -4.42
C MET A 282 10.94 9.87 -5.65
N PHE A 283 12.08 10.05 -6.33
CA PHE A 283 12.54 9.28 -7.48
C PHE A 283 13.90 8.60 -7.23
N TYR A 284 14.25 8.34 -5.97
CA TYR A 284 15.50 7.65 -5.62
C TYR A 284 15.58 6.29 -6.35
N ASP A 285 16.64 6.03 -7.12
CA ASP A 285 16.84 4.79 -7.89
C ASP A 285 15.67 4.45 -8.85
N ALA A 286 14.89 5.46 -9.28
CA ALA A 286 13.88 5.34 -10.34
C ALA A 286 14.57 5.32 -11.70
N PHE A 287 15.22 4.19 -12.00
CA PHE A 287 16.20 4.02 -13.07
C PHE A 287 15.77 4.59 -14.44
N SER A 288 14.53 4.34 -14.86
CA SER A 288 14.02 4.70 -16.19
C SER A 288 13.35 6.09 -16.25
N PHE A 289 13.16 6.76 -15.12
CA PHE A 289 12.35 7.98 -15.07
C PHE A 289 13.09 9.14 -15.77
N ASN A 290 12.47 9.71 -16.80
CA ASN A 290 13.01 10.85 -17.55
C ASN A 290 11.90 11.73 -18.14
N GLN A 291 10.91 12.11 -17.32
CA GLN A 291 9.75 12.90 -17.75
C GLN A 291 9.86 14.36 -17.27
N PRO A 292 9.33 15.33 -18.04
CA PRO A 292 9.46 16.74 -17.68
C PRO A 292 8.73 17.06 -16.37
N LEU A 293 9.37 17.91 -15.55
CA LEU A 293 8.85 18.39 -14.26
C LEU A 293 9.01 19.91 -14.12
N ASP A 294 9.38 20.63 -15.18
CA ASP A 294 9.73 22.05 -15.15
C ASP A 294 8.55 22.97 -14.82
N SER A 295 7.31 22.48 -15.01
CA SER A 295 6.06 23.18 -14.66
C SER A 295 5.67 23.08 -13.18
N TRP A 296 6.35 22.26 -12.39
CA TRP A 296 6.01 22.08 -10.98
C TRP A 296 6.32 23.33 -10.15
N ASN A 297 5.34 23.78 -9.38
CA ASN A 297 5.55 24.77 -8.34
C ASN A 297 6.04 24.09 -7.05
N VAL A 298 7.35 24.03 -6.87
CA VAL A 298 8.01 23.44 -5.69
C VAL A 298 8.26 24.44 -4.55
N GLY A 299 7.68 25.64 -4.62
CA GLY A 299 7.99 26.74 -3.68
C GLY A 299 7.67 26.44 -2.21
N ASN A 300 6.84 25.45 -1.90
CA ASN A 300 6.52 25.05 -0.52
C ASN A 300 7.33 23.83 -0.02
N VAL A 301 8.18 23.25 -0.86
CA VAL A 301 8.98 22.08 -0.51
C VAL A 301 10.15 22.49 0.38
N THR A 302 10.35 21.76 1.48
CA THR A 302 11.43 22.02 2.45
C THR A 302 12.51 20.94 2.45
N ASP A 303 12.19 19.71 2.02
CA ASP A 303 13.13 18.58 1.93
C ASP A 303 13.08 17.93 0.53
N MET A 304 14.24 17.89 -0.13
CA MET A 304 14.49 17.24 -1.42
C MET A 304 15.68 16.27 -1.36
N ALA A 305 16.10 15.85 -0.16
CA ALA A 305 17.26 14.97 -0.03
C ALA A 305 17.04 13.66 -0.79
N GLY A 306 18.04 13.26 -1.55
CA GLY A 306 18.04 12.06 -2.38
C GLY A 306 16.97 12.00 -3.47
N MET A 307 16.25 13.10 -3.78
CA MET A 307 15.07 13.07 -4.66
C MET A 307 15.32 12.36 -6.01
N PHE A 308 16.48 12.58 -6.63
CA PHE A 308 16.90 11.95 -7.88
C PHE A 308 18.19 11.13 -7.74
N ALA A 309 18.61 10.80 -6.52
CA ALA A 309 19.80 9.98 -6.32
C ALA A 309 19.63 8.64 -7.03
N ARG A 310 20.63 8.23 -7.83
CA ARG A 310 20.63 6.99 -8.64
C ARG A 310 19.53 6.92 -9.71
N ALA A 311 18.80 8.01 -10.00
CA ALA A 311 17.89 8.09 -11.14
C ALA A 311 18.71 8.24 -12.44
N GLN A 312 19.24 7.12 -12.94
CA GLN A 312 20.29 7.13 -13.97
C GLN A 312 19.88 7.81 -15.28
N SER A 313 18.61 7.68 -15.69
CA SER A 313 18.12 8.24 -16.95
C SER A 313 17.66 9.69 -16.86
N PHE A 314 17.50 10.25 -15.66
CA PHE A 314 16.87 11.55 -15.48
C PHE A 314 17.77 12.69 -15.97
N ASN A 315 17.31 13.46 -16.95
CA ASN A 315 18.06 14.61 -17.50
C ASN A 315 17.12 15.73 -17.99
N GLN A 316 16.05 16.01 -17.23
CA GLN A 316 15.06 17.03 -17.60
C GLN A 316 15.36 18.38 -16.95
N PRO A 317 15.07 19.50 -17.63
CA PRO A 317 15.39 20.84 -17.11
C PRO A 317 14.59 21.15 -15.84
N LEU A 318 15.27 21.70 -14.83
CA LEU A 318 14.68 22.11 -13.54
C LEU A 318 14.96 23.58 -13.20
N ASN A 319 15.48 24.35 -14.16
CA ASN A 319 15.94 25.73 -13.97
C ASN A 319 14.81 26.72 -13.60
N LYS A 320 13.54 26.35 -13.82
CA LYS A 320 12.35 27.15 -13.45
C LYS A 320 11.90 26.96 -12.01
N TRP A 321 12.43 25.97 -11.30
CA TRP A 321 12.03 25.72 -9.92
C TRP A 321 12.49 26.83 -8.97
N SER A 322 11.56 27.29 -8.12
CA SER A 322 11.90 28.15 -6.99
C SER A 322 12.18 27.28 -5.76
N VAL A 323 13.46 27.11 -5.45
CA VAL A 323 13.93 26.25 -4.34
C VAL A 323 14.26 27.03 -3.06
N SER A 324 13.83 28.30 -2.96
CA SER A 324 14.22 29.20 -1.87
C SER A 324 13.76 28.74 -0.47
N ASN A 325 12.77 27.86 -0.37
CA ASN A 325 12.30 27.31 0.91
C ASN A 325 12.91 25.94 1.25
N VAL A 326 13.69 25.36 0.36
CA VAL A 326 14.34 24.07 0.60
C VAL A 326 15.46 24.25 1.62
N THR A 327 15.49 23.36 2.61
CA THR A 327 16.51 23.35 3.67
C THR A 327 17.44 22.14 3.59
N ASN A 328 17.04 21.09 2.86
CA ASN A 328 17.80 19.85 2.73
C ASN A 328 17.82 19.36 1.27
N MET A 329 19.02 19.28 0.69
CA MET A 329 19.30 18.74 -0.65
C MET A 329 20.41 17.67 -0.60
N ASN A 330 20.65 17.06 0.56
CA ASN A 330 21.63 16.00 0.73
C ASN A 330 21.47 14.95 -0.37
N SER A 331 22.55 14.64 -1.08
CA SER A 331 22.58 13.60 -2.13
C SER A 331 21.53 13.75 -3.24
N MET A 332 20.91 14.93 -3.47
CA MET A 332 19.75 15.06 -4.37
C MET A 332 19.94 14.45 -5.76
N PHE A 333 21.13 14.56 -6.35
CA PHE A 333 21.50 14.00 -7.66
C PHE A 333 22.67 12.99 -7.56
N LYS A 334 22.97 12.47 -6.37
CA LYS A 334 24.08 11.51 -6.18
C LYS A 334 23.92 10.30 -7.10
N ASN A 335 24.93 9.98 -7.91
CA ASN A 335 24.89 8.93 -8.94
C ASN A 335 23.80 9.09 -10.02
N ALA A 336 23.27 10.29 -10.27
CA ALA A 336 22.38 10.57 -11.41
C ALA A 336 23.20 10.70 -12.70
N GLN A 337 23.51 9.56 -13.31
CA GLN A 337 24.52 9.44 -14.38
C GLN A 337 24.22 10.18 -15.69
N SER A 338 22.99 10.61 -15.94
CA SER A 338 22.65 11.40 -17.13
C SER A 338 22.41 12.88 -16.83
N PHE A 339 22.29 13.26 -15.56
CA PHE A 339 21.82 14.59 -15.19
C PHE A 339 22.92 15.64 -15.38
N ASN A 340 22.74 16.54 -16.35
CA ASN A 340 23.67 17.62 -16.68
C ASN A 340 22.95 18.93 -17.06
N GLN A 341 21.90 19.29 -16.32
CA GLN A 341 21.08 20.46 -16.59
C GLN A 341 21.58 21.70 -15.85
N ASN A 342 21.38 22.88 -16.45
CA ASN A 342 21.78 24.14 -15.84
C ASN A 342 20.88 24.48 -14.62
N LEU A 343 21.49 24.69 -13.44
CA LEU A 343 20.81 25.10 -12.21
C LEU A 343 21.32 26.44 -11.65
N ASP A 344 22.02 27.26 -12.44
CA ASP A 344 22.58 28.56 -12.01
C ASP A 344 21.51 29.53 -11.45
N SER A 345 20.24 29.36 -11.86
CA SER A 345 19.12 30.20 -11.43
C SER A 345 18.59 29.90 -10.02
N TRP A 346 19.03 28.79 -9.40
CA TRP A 346 18.51 28.38 -8.10
C TRP A 346 19.00 29.29 -6.97
N ASN A 347 18.07 29.78 -6.15
CA ASN A 347 18.39 30.42 -4.88
C ASN A 347 18.46 29.38 -3.76
N VAL A 348 19.68 29.01 -3.36
CA VAL A 348 19.94 28.00 -2.33
C VAL A 348 20.29 28.59 -0.95
N SER A 349 20.00 29.88 -0.70
CA SER A 349 20.44 30.57 0.52
C SER A 349 19.95 29.95 1.84
N ASN A 350 18.83 29.20 1.78
CA ASN A 350 18.23 28.55 2.95
C ASN A 350 18.61 27.06 3.09
N VAL A 351 19.37 26.51 2.15
CA VAL A 351 19.77 25.09 2.19
C VAL A 351 20.86 24.91 3.24
N LYS A 352 20.61 24.03 4.22
CA LYS A 352 21.50 23.73 5.34
C LYS A 352 22.39 22.53 5.07
N ASP A 353 21.91 21.55 4.30
CA ASP A 353 22.68 20.37 3.92
C ASP A 353 22.61 20.16 2.39
N MET A 354 23.78 20.26 1.74
CA MET A 354 24.01 19.93 0.32
C MET A 354 25.08 18.84 0.15
N SER A 355 25.34 18.09 1.23
CA SER A 355 26.38 17.06 1.25
C SER A 355 26.12 16.02 0.16
N TYR A 356 27.14 15.70 -0.63
CA TYR A 356 27.10 14.73 -1.74
C TYR A 356 26.06 15.04 -2.84
N MET A 357 25.53 16.26 -2.94
CA MET A 357 24.42 16.60 -3.86
C MET A 357 24.67 16.13 -5.29
N PHE A 358 25.87 16.30 -5.82
CA PHE A 358 26.25 15.94 -7.19
C PHE A 358 27.24 14.76 -7.28
N TYR A 359 27.57 14.10 -6.17
CA TYR A 359 28.62 13.07 -6.15
C TYR A 359 28.35 11.93 -7.15
N SER A 360 29.31 11.63 -8.03
CA SER A 360 29.23 10.65 -9.13
C SER A 360 28.10 10.90 -10.13
N SER A 361 27.70 12.16 -10.34
CA SER A 361 26.73 12.55 -11.39
C SER A 361 27.42 13.30 -12.53
N SER A 362 26.81 13.38 -13.72
CA SER A 362 27.43 14.10 -14.85
C SER A 362 27.63 15.59 -14.60
N ILE A 363 26.75 16.21 -13.80
CA ILE A 363 26.88 17.63 -13.44
C ILE A 363 28.03 17.88 -12.44
N GLU A 364 28.63 16.85 -11.82
CA GLU A 364 29.76 17.04 -10.89
C GLU A 364 30.97 17.72 -11.57
N ASP A 365 31.19 17.43 -12.86
CA ASP A 365 32.31 18.00 -13.63
C ASP A 365 32.09 19.48 -13.99
N ASN A 366 30.84 19.94 -13.98
CA ASN A 366 30.47 21.33 -14.26
C ASN A 366 29.28 21.77 -13.39
N PRO A 367 29.49 21.91 -12.07
CA PRO A 367 28.41 22.20 -11.14
C PRO A 367 27.94 23.66 -11.27
N PRO A 368 26.74 24.00 -10.78
CA PRO A 368 26.24 25.37 -10.78
C PRO A 368 27.17 26.33 -10.02
N LYS A 369 27.22 27.60 -10.42
CA LYS A 369 28.16 28.60 -9.86
C LYS A 369 28.05 28.82 -8.35
N TRP A 370 26.87 28.57 -7.78
CA TRP A 370 26.63 28.68 -6.34
C TRP A 370 27.16 27.48 -5.54
N TYR A 371 27.48 26.36 -6.19
CA TYR A 371 27.96 25.16 -5.54
C TYR A 371 29.44 25.28 -5.19
N LYS A 372 29.76 25.16 -3.90
CA LYS A 372 31.14 25.10 -3.41
C LYS A 372 31.42 23.65 -3.05
N LYS A 373 32.46 23.07 -3.65
CA LYS A 373 32.91 21.71 -3.31
C LYS A 373 33.64 21.81 -1.96
N ASP A 374 33.00 21.30 -0.91
CA ASP A 374 33.61 21.17 0.42
C ASP A 374 34.51 19.92 0.51
#